data_AF-M3JT60-F1
#
_entry.id   AF-M3JT60-F1
#
_cell.length_a   1.000
_cell.length_b   1.000
_cell.length_c   1.000
_cell.angle_alpha   90.00
_cell.angle_beta   90.00
_cell.angle_gamma   90.00
#
_symmetry.space_group_name_H-M   'P 1'
#
loop_
_entity.id
_entity.type
_entity.pdbx_description
1 polymer ?
#
loop_
_entity_poly.entity_id
_entity_poly.type
_entity_poly.pdbx_seq_one_letter_code
_entity_poly.pdbx_strand_id
1 'polypeptide(L)'
;MPKNHISHYDLNKLTASKDALHNKEEVLILTPMSKFLPEYWENLNKLTYDHSLISLGFIFPRTTEGDDALKELENALKKTKREKKLNFKKISLLRQDSNSLQSQLEKDRHAFKVQKERRSMMALARNSLVFSTILPSTSWILWLDADIVETPANLIQDLTSHDKPVLSANVYQRYINEETKQPDIRPYDFNNWVESEEGLKVAASLPDDEIVVEGYSEMATYRPLMAHFYEEKGDKRAEMQLDGVGGGAVLVKADVHRDGAMFPSFPFYHLIETEGFAKMAKRLGYEVVGLPNYLVFHHNE
;
A
#
# COMPACT_ATOMS: atom_id res chain seq x y z
N MET A 1 1.33 -28.33 22.15
CA MET A 1 0.50 -28.41 20.93
C MET A 1 -0.96 -28.40 21.35
N PRO A 2 -1.76 -27.34 21.11
CA PRO A 2 -3.17 -27.37 21.47
C PRO A 2 -3.95 -28.31 20.54
N LYS A 3 -4.92 -28.99 21.13
CA LYS A 3 -5.76 -30.07 20.58
C LYS A 3 -6.76 -29.53 19.54
N ASN A 4 -6.39 -29.59 18.26
CA ASN A 4 -7.24 -29.80 17.07
C ASN A 4 -6.44 -29.33 15.83
N HIS A 5 -5.78 -30.25 15.13
CA HIS A 5 -4.90 -29.96 14.00
C HIS A 5 -5.62 -29.63 12.69
N ILE A 6 -6.95 -29.75 12.67
CA ILE A 6 -7.76 -29.57 11.47
C ILE A 6 -8.58 -28.28 11.61
N SER A 7 -8.41 -27.36 10.67
CA SER A 7 -9.23 -26.16 10.53
C SER A 7 -10.00 -26.23 9.21
N HIS A 8 -11.26 -25.83 9.22
CA HIS A 8 -12.14 -25.85 8.04
C HIS A 8 -12.62 -24.44 7.75
N TYR A 9 -12.47 -24.00 6.50
CA TYR A 9 -12.88 -22.68 6.03
C TYR A 9 -13.65 -22.85 4.72
N ASP A 10 -14.84 -22.28 4.67
CA ASP A 10 -15.62 -22.16 3.44
C ASP A 10 -15.45 -20.72 2.93
N LEU A 11 -14.60 -20.55 1.93
CA LEU A 11 -14.23 -19.21 1.42
C LEU A 11 -15.42 -18.49 0.78
N ASN A 12 -16.45 -19.20 0.32
CA ASN A 12 -17.67 -18.58 -0.21
C ASN A 12 -18.54 -17.95 0.89
N LYS A 13 -18.29 -18.28 2.16
CA LYS A 13 -18.96 -17.67 3.33
C LYS A 13 -18.14 -16.57 3.97
N LEU A 14 -16.90 -16.35 3.52
CA LEU A 14 -16.09 -15.25 3.99
C LEU A 14 -16.56 -13.97 3.29
N THR A 15 -16.98 -12.98 4.07
CA THR A 15 -17.48 -11.71 3.53
C THR A 15 -16.41 -10.63 3.62
N ALA A 16 -16.43 -9.73 2.62
CA ALA A 16 -15.77 -8.44 2.66
C ALA A 16 -16.83 -7.40 2.24
N SER A 17 -17.42 -6.72 3.22
CA SER A 17 -18.64 -5.92 3.06
C SER A 17 -18.48 -4.49 3.61
N LYS A 18 -19.44 -3.62 3.28
CA LYS A 18 -19.48 -2.23 3.74
C LYS A 18 -19.52 -2.05 5.27
N ASP A 19 -20.07 -3.02 5.99
CA ASP A 19 -20.25 -2.98 7.45
C ASP A 19 -19.22 -3.88 8.16
N ALA A 20 -17.97 -3.85 7.69
CA ALA A 20 -16.90 -4.78 8.05
C ALA A 20 -16.73 -4.98 9.57
N LEU A 21 -16.70 -3.89 10.34
CA LEU A 21 -16.55 -3.95 11.80
C LEU A 21 -17.73 -4.64 12.48
N HIS A 22 -18.97 -4.35 12.04
CA HIS A 22 -20.17 -4.99 12.58
C HIS A 22 -20.17 -6.49 12.32
N ASN A 23 -19.73 -6.88 11.11
CA ASN A 23 -19.64 -8.27 10.67
C ASN A 23 -18.39 -9.00 11.20
N LYS A 24 -17.55 -8.32 12.00
CA LYS A 24 -16.30 -8.83 12.57
C LYS A 24 -15.33 -9.34 11.50
N GLU A 25 -15.29 -8.65 10.36
CA GLU A 25 -14.42 -8.99 9.25
C GLU A 25 -12.96 -8.71 9.62
N GLU A 26 -12.06 -9.66 9.34
CA GLU A 26 -10.67 -9.56 9.73
C GLU A 26 -9.86 -8.74 8.73
N VAL A 27 -9.02 -7.85 9.24
CA VAL A 27 -8.19 -6.95 8.44
C VAL A 27 -6.72 -7.33 8.64
N LEU A 28 -5.99 -7.45 7.54
CA LEU A 28 -4.55 -7.64 7.53
C LEU A 28 -3.88 -6.36 7.03
N ILE A 29 -3.20 -5.63 7.91
CA ILE A 29 -2.42 -4.44 7.52
C ILE A 29 -1.01 -4.88 7.15
N LEU A 30 -0.56 -4.52 5.95
CA LEU A 30 0.72 -4.93 5.38
C LEU A 30 1.61 -3.72 5.09
N THR A 31 2.84 -3.79 5.58
CA THR A 31 3.78 -2.67 5.55
C THR A 31 5.21 -3.14 5.27
N PRO A 32 5.72 -2.95 4.04
CA PRO A 32 7.16 -2.94 3.79
C PRO A 32 7.83 -1.81 4.55
N MET A 33 8.89 -2.10 5.30
CA MET A 33 9.51 -1.14 6.23
C MET A 33 11.03 -1.15 6.10
N SER A 34 11.59 -0.08 5.52
CA SER A 34 13.04 0.17 5.47
C SER A 34 13.52 1.09 6.60
N LYS A 35 12.63 1.93 7.13
CA LYS A 35 12.85 2.86 8.24
C LYS A 35 11.64 2.81 9.17
N PHE A 36 11.87 2.81 10.47
CA PHE A 36 10.79 2.90 11.46
C PHE A 36 10.53 4.37 11.81
N LEU A 37 9.26 4.77 11.76
CA LEU A 37 8.80 6.07 12.21
C LEU A 37 7.86 5.89 13.42
N PRO A 38 8.17 6.49 14.58
CA PRO A 38 7.29 6.45 15.75
C PRO A 38 5.87 6.94 15.43
N GLU A 39 5.73 7.96 14.59
CA GLU A 39 4.46 8.57 14.21
C GLU A 39 3.58 7.59 13.42
N TYR A 40 4.16 6.77 12.54
CA TYR A 40 3.46 5.68 11.87
C TYR A 40 2.92 4.65 12.89
N TRP A 41 3.75 4.27 13.88
CA TRP A 41 3.31 3.34 14.92
C TRP A 41 2.20 3.94 15.78
N GLU A 42 2.30 5.22 16.14
CA GLU A 42 1.25 5.94 16.85
C GLU A 42 -0.04 6.05 16.02
N ASN A 43 0.06 6.30 14.72
CA ASN A 43 -1.06 6.34 13.79
C ASN A 43 -1.80 4.99 13.75
N LEU A 44 -1.08 3.87 13.62
CA LEU A 44 -1.67 2.52 13.70
C LEU A 44 -2.42 2.27 15.02
N ASN A 45 -1.86 2.68 16.16
CA ASN A 45 -2.49 2.47 17.46
C ASN A 45 -3.70 3.38 17.71
N LYS A 46 -3.87 4.46 16.92
CA LYS A 46 -5.02 5.37 16.99
C LYS A 46 -6.22 4.85 16.19
N LEU A 47 -6.05 3.83 15.35
CA LEU A 47 -7.15 3.26 14.58
C LEU A 47 -8.26 2.77 15.53
N THR A 48 -9.51 2.97 15.12
CA THR A 48 -10.70 2.68 15.93
C THR A 48 -11.37 1.36 15.56
N TYR A 49 -10.93 0.73 14.48
CA TYR A 49 -11.32 -0.63 14.16
C TYR A 49 -10.87 -1.56 15.28
N ASP A 50 -11.67 -2.58 15.64
CA ASP A 50 -11.32 -3.47 16.75
C ASP A 50 -9.99 -4.18 16.45
N HIS A 51 -8.93 -3.82 17.18
CA HIS A 51 -7.59 -4.37 16.97
C HIS A 51 -7.55 -5.90 17.15
N SER A 52 -8.50 -6.52 17.87
CA SER A 52 -8.59 -7.98 17.97
C SER A 52 -8.99 -8.65 16.64
N LEU A 53 -9.44 -7.87 15.66
CA LEU A 53 -9.71 -8.27 14.28
C LEU A 53 -8.58 -7.88 13.31
N ILE A 54 -7.55 -7.15 13.79
CA ILE A 54 -6.45 -6.68 12.97
C ILE A 54 -5.23 -7.57 13.16
N SER A 55 -4.71 -8.13 12.06
CA SER A 55 -3.37 -8.70 11.99
C SER A 55 -2.42 -7.71 11.32
N LEU A 56 -1.18 -7.65 11.79
CA LEU A 56 -0.12 -6.82 11.21
C LEU A 56 0.94 -7.69 10.56
N GLY A 57 1.36 -7.34 9.35
CA GLY A 57 2.48 -7.95 8.64
C GLY A 57 3.51 -6.89 8.26
N PHE A 58 4.76 -7.08 8.71
CA PHE A 58 5.88 -6.22 8.35
C PHE A 58 6.95 -7.02 7.60
N ILE A 59 7.58 -6.41 6.60
CA ILE A 59 8.74 -7.00 5.93
C ILE A 59 9.90 -5.99 5.86
N PHE A 60 11.10 -6.43 6.25
CA PHE A 60 12.29 -5.60 6.35
C PHE A 60 13.37 -6.00 5.34
N PRO A 61 14.03 -5.04 4.68
CA PRO A 61 15.14 -5.34 3.77
C PRO A 61 16.38 -5.83 4.51
N ARG A 62 17.20 -6.65 3.84
CA ARG A 62 18.49 -7.15 4.38
C ARG A 62 19.60 -6.11 4.26
N THR A 63 19.44 -5.01 5.00
CA THR A 63 20.33 -3.85 5.05
C THR A 63 20.49 -3.39 6.49
N THR A 64 21.49 -2.56 6.77
CA THR A 64 21.69 -1.97 8.10
C THR A 64 20.45 -1.18 8.53
N GLU A 65 19.89 -0.38 7.63
CA GLU A 65 18.68 0.42 7.87
C GLU A 65 17.48 -0.47 8.21
N GLY A 66 17.31 -1.58 7.47
CA GLY A 66 16.26 -2.56 7.74
C GLY A 66 16.44 -3.33 9.06
N ASP A 67 17.69 -3.57 9.49
CA ASP A 67 17.99 -4.15 10.81
C ASP A 67 17.63 -3.18 11.94
N ASP A 68 17.96 -1.89 11.78
CA ASP A 68 17.62 -0.85 12.74
C ASP A 68 16.10 -0.66 12.83
N ALA A 69 15.40 -0.58 11.69
CA ALA A 69 13.94 -0.48 11.65
C ALA A 69 13.25 -1.67 12.35
N LEU A 70 13.74 -2.89 12.13
CA LEU A 70 13.22 -4.08 12.82
C LEU A 70 13.40 -3.97 14.34
N LYS A 71 14.60 -3.59 14.78
CA LYS A 71 14.93 -3.43 16.20
C LYS A 71 14.07 -2.35 16.86
N GLU A 72 13.84 -1.24 16.18
CA GLU A 72 13.01 -0.14 16.67
C GLU A 72 11.53 -0.55 16.77
N LEU A 73 10.99 -1.24 15.76
CA LEU A 73 9.63 -1.78 15.83
C LEU A 73 9.50 -2.80 16.98
N GLU A 74 10.45 -3.71 17.15
CA GLU A 74 10.43 -4.64 18.28
C GLU A 74 10.41 -3.91 19.64
N ASN A 75 11.14 -2.81 19.76
CA ASN A 75 11.16 -2.00 20.97
C ASN A 75 9.80 -1.33 21.21
N ALA A 76 9.18 -0.78 20.16
CA ALA A 76 7.83 -0.22 20.21
C ALA A 76 6.79 -1.27 20.60
N LEU A 77 6.87 -2.48 20.05
CA LEU A 77 6.02 -3.62 20.41
C LEU A 77 6.21 -4.04 21.88
N LYS A 78 7.46 -4.18 22.34
CA LYS A 78 7.79 -4.49 23.74
C LYS A 78 7.24 -3.42 24.69
N LYS A 79 7.36 -2.13 24.33
CA LYS A 79 6.82 -1.01 25.10
C LYS A 79 5.29 -1.09 25.19
N THR A 80 4.60 -1.20 24.06
CA THR A 80 3.13 -1.27 23.97
C THR A 80 2.57 -2.49 24.71
N LYS A 81 3.29 -3.62 24.68
CA LYS A 81 2.96 -4.83 25.45
C LYS A 81 3.10 -4.62 26.95
N ARG A 82 4.18 -3.97 27.43
CA ARG A 82 4.36 -3.63 28.86
C ARG A 82 3.26 -2.71 29.37
N GLU A 83 2.79 -1.80 28.52
CA GLU A 83 1.67 -0.90 28.81
C GLU A 83 0.29 -1.57 28.74
N LYS A 84 0.21 -2.88 28.42
CA LYS A 84 -1.03 -3.64 28.23
C LYS A 84 -1.96 -3.07 27.15
N LYS A 85 -1.41 -2.34 26.18
CA LYS A 85 -2.16 -1.75 25.05
C LYS A 85 -2.05 -2.57 23.77
N LEU A 86 -1.17 -3.58 23.72
CA LEU A 86 -0.97 -4.40 22.53
C LEU A 86 -2.09 -5.45 22.41
N ASN A 87 -3.09 -5.16 21.56
CA ASN A 87 -4.32 -5.93 21.38
C ASN A 87 -4.55 -6.40 19.93
N PHE A 88 -3.56 -6.24 19.04
CA PHE A 88 -3.60 -6.80 17.69
C PHE A 88 -3.71 -8.33 17.71
N LYS A 89 -4.53 -8.90 16.81
CA LYS A 89 -4.78 -10.34 16.71
C LYS A 89 -3.51 -11.16 16.52
N LYS A 90 -2.65 -10.74 15.60
CA LYS A 90 -1.38 -11.38 15.23
C LYS A 90 -0.43 -10.35 14.66
N ILE A 91 0.86 -10.48 14.95
CA ILE A 91 1.91 -9.63 14.37
C ILE A 91 2.98 -10.55 13.78
N SER A 92 3.25 -10.41 12.48
CA SER A 92 4.28 -11.14 11.75
C SER A 92 5.39 -10.19 11.31
N LEU A 93 6.63 -10.50 11.66
CA LEU A 93 7.83 -9.75 11.25
C LEU A 93 8.65 -10.63 10.30
N LEU A 94 8.81 -10.20 9.05
CA LEU A 94 9.51 -10.95 8.01
C LEU A 94 10.80 -10.24 7.60
N ARG A 95 11.82 -11.01 7.26
CA ARG A 95 13.01 -10.52 6.58
C ARG A 95 12.90 -10.88 5.11
N GLN A 96 13.21 -9.94 4.21
CA GLN A 96 13.26 -10.22 2.77
C GLN A 96 14.13 -11.46 2.49
N ASP A 97 13.69 -12.28 1.56
CA ASP A 97 14.35 -13.50 1.09
C ASP A 97 15.24 -13.26 -0.14
N SER A 98 15.13 -12.08 -0.75
CA SER A 98 16.00 -11.60 -1.83
C SER A 98 17.23 -10.86 -1.32
N ASN A 99 18.35 -10.95 -2.06
CA ASN A 99 19.55 -10.16 -1.77
C ASN A 99 19.26 -8.66 -1.95
N SER A 100 19.70 -7.83 -0.99
CA SER A 100 19.66 -6.37 -1.16
C SER A 100 20.49 -5.97 -2.39
N LEU A 101 19.98 -5.04 -3.20
CA LEU A 101 20.77 -4.45 -4.28
C LEU A 101 22.07 -3.89 -3.65
N GLN A 102 23.22 -4.38 -4.10
CA GLN A 102 24.49 -3.75 -3.74
C GLN A 102 24.44 -2.30 -4.21
N SER A 103 24.79 -1.37 -3.33
CA SER A 103 24.98 0.04 -3.70
C SER A 103 26.00 0.12 -4.83
N GLN A 104 25.53 0.25 -6.08
CA GLN A 104 26.37 0.51 -7.24
C GLN A 104 26.45 2.02 -7.41
N LEU A 105 27.44 2.64 -6.74
CA LEU A 105 27.87 3.98 -7.06
C LEU A 105 28.63 3.96 -8.39
N GLU A 106 27.97 4.33 -9.48
CA GLU A 106 28.52 5.18 -10.54
C GLU A 106 27.37 6.03 -11.08
N LYS A 107 27.37 7.31 -10.69
CA LYS A 107 26.32 8.28 -11.01
C LYS A 107 26.01 8.32 -12.52
N ASP A 108 24.73 8.25 -12.83
CA ASP A 108 24.12 8.80 -14.05
C ASP A 108 24.29 8.07 -15.39
N ARG A 109 24.16 6.74 -15.45
CA ARG A 109 23.99 6.07 -16.78
C ARG A 109 22.62 5.48 -17.09
N HIS A 110 21.76 5.10 -16.14
CA HIS A 110 20.38 4.68 -16.44
C HIS A 110 19.44 4.87 -15.24
N ALA A 111 19.03 6.11 -14.93
CA ALA A 111 18.07 6.41 -13.85
C ALA A 111 16.79 5.55 -13.93
N PHE A 112 16.41 5.17 -15.15
CA PHE A 112 15.26 4.31 -15.44
C PHE A 112 15.47 2.83 -15.09
N LYS A 113 16.61 2.23 -15.46
CA LYS A 113 16.91 0.81 -15.17
C LYS A 113 17.03 0.57 -13.65
N VAL A 114 17.67 1.49 -12.94
CA VAL A 114 17.75 1.46 -11.47
C VAL A 114 16.35 1.52 -10.85
N GLN A 115 15.45 2.31 -11.42
CA GLN A 115 14.07 2.38 -10.94
C GLN A 115 13.30 1.07 -11.17
N LYS A 116 13.45 0.44 -12.35
CA LYS A 116 12.86 -0.87 -12.66
C LYS A 116 13.32 -1.93 -11.67
N GLU A 117 14.63 -2.01 -11.40
CA GLU A 117 15.19 -2.95 -10.42
C GLU A 117 14.66 -2.67 -9.00
N ARG A 118 14.62 -1.41 -8.58
CA ARG A 118 14.06 -1.01 -7.27
C ARG A 118 12.60 -1.43 -7.13
N ARG A 119 11.75 -1.14 -8.13
CA ARG A 119 10.32 -1.51 -8.09
C ARG A 119 10.11 -3.02 -8.19
N SER A 120 10.95 -3.72 -8.95
CA SER A 120 10.96 -5.20 -8.97
C SER A 120 11.21 -5.78 -7.57
N MET A 121 12.20 -5.26 -6.84
CA MET A 121 12.52 -5.69 -5.47
C MET A 121 11.41 -5.34 -4.48
N MET A 122 10.77 -4.18 -4.62
CA MET A 122 9.59 -3.82 -3.81
C MET A 122 8.42 -4.76 -4.09
N ALA A 123 8.16 -5.09 -5.36
CA ALA A 123 7.12 -6.03 -5.75
C ALA A 123 7.35 -7.42 -5.13
N LEU A 124 8.58 -7.93 -5.18
CA LEU A 124 8.95 -9.18 -4.50
C LEU A 124 8.69 -9.11 -2.98
N ALA A 125 9.07 -8.01 -2.33
CA ALA A 125 8.85 -7.82 -0.90
C ALA A 125 7.36 -7.82 -0.53
N ARG A 126 6.53 -7.08 -1.29
CA ARG A 126 5.08 -7.07 -1.11
C ARG A 126 4.49 -8.47 -1.31
N ASN A 127 4.90 -9.18 -2.37
CA ASN A 127 4.47 -10.56 -2.61
C ASN A 127 4.84 -11.51 -1.47
N SER A 128 6.12 -11.55 -1.07
CA SER A 128 6.59 -12.38 0.03
C SER A 128 5.82 -12.09 1.32
N LEU A 129 5.50 -10.81 1.57
CA LEU A 129 4.71 -10.40 2.73
C LEU A 129 3.27 -10.91 2.66
N VAL A 130 2.51 -10.61 1.61
CA VAL A 130 1.08 -11.00 1.53
C VAL A 130 0.93 -12.52 1.51
N PHE A 131 1.71 -13.23 0.71
CA PHE A 131 1.60 -14.69 0.60
C PHE A 131 2.01 -15.42 1.89
N SER A 132 2.88 -14.83 2.71
CA SER A 132 3.28 -15.42 3.99
C SER A 132 2.32 -15.10 5.14
N THR A 133 1.41 -14.14 4.97
CA THR A 133 0.61 -13.59 6.08
C THR A 133 -0.90 -13.62 5.89
N ILE A 134 -1.39 -13.68 4.64
CA ILE A 134 -2.82 -13.84 4.34
C ILE A 134 -3.34 -15.15 4.95
N LEU A 135 -4.48 -15.08 5.64
CA LEU A 135 -5.13 -16.24 6.27
C LEU A 135 -6.43 -16.59 5.54
N PRO A 136 -6.93 -17.83 5.69
CA PRO A 136 -8.26 -18.21 5.21
C PRO A 136 -9.41 -17.37 5.81
N SER A 137 -9.18 -16.69 6.94
CA SER A 137 -10.15 -15.81 7.61
C SER A 137 -10.01 -14.33 7.26
N THR A 138 -8.97 -13.92 6.51
CA THR A 138 -8.75 -12.51 6.16
C THR A 138 -9.82 -12.02 5.19
N SER A 139 -10.60 -11.00 5.55
CA SER A 139 -11.59 -10.38 4.67
C SER A 139 -10.99 -9.23 3.86
N TRP A 140 -10.13 -8.44 4.50
CA TRP A 140 -9.57 -7.21 3.94
C TRP A 140 -8.05 -7.17 4.13
N ILE A 141 -7.36 -6.58 3.17
CA ILE A 141 -5.93 -6.30 3.21
C ILE A 141 -5.75 -4.79 3.04
N LEU A 142 -5.12 -4.13 4.00
CA LEU A 142 -4.75 -2.73 3.89
C LEU A 142 -3.24 -2.63 3.67
N TRP A 143 -2.85 -2.28 2.46
CA TRP A 143 -1.49 -1.83 2.18
C TRP A 143 -1.31 -0.44 2.76
N LEU A 144 -0.38 -0.30 3.71
CA LEU A 144 -0.09 0.97 4.35
C LEU A 144 1.44 1.13 4.42
N ASP A 145 1.99 2.04 3.63
CA ASP A 145 3.44 2.27 3.63
C ASP A 145 3.91 2.86 4.97
N ALA A 146 5.16 2.55 5.35
CA ALA A 146 5.70 2.83 6.69
C ALA A 146 5.89 4.33 7.00
N ASP A 147 5.75 5.17 5.98
CA ASP A 147 5.86 6.62 5.99
C ASP A 147 4.50 7.32 6.01
N ILE A 148 3.38 6.59 6.01
CA ILE A 148 2.05 7.17 6.26
C ILE A 148 1.84 7.38 7.76
N VAL A 149 2.15 8.59 8.21
CA VAL A 149 2.20 8.98 9.64
C VAL A 149 0.90 9.58 10.16
N GLU A 150 -0.06 9.91 9.30
CA GLU A 150 -1.36 10.47 9.72
C GLU A 150 -2.49 9.96 8.83
N THR A 151 -3.53 9.42 9.48
CA THR A 151 -4.78 8.99 8.84
C THR A 151 -5.96 9.35 9.76
N PRO A 152 -7.20 9.48 9.24
CA PRO A 152 -8.37 9.50 10.10
C PRO A 152 -8.43 8.22 10.95
N ALA A 153 -8.78 8.33 12.23
CA ALA A 153 -8.79 7.20 13.16
C ALA A 153 -9.78 6.09 12.77
N ASN A 154 -10.78 6.41 11.96
CA ASN A 154 -11.76 5.51 11.37
C ASN A 154 -11.38 5.04 9.94
N LEU A 155 -10.10 5.12 9.55
CA LEU A 155 -9.59 4.77 8.21
C LEU A 155 -10.20 3.49 7.64
N ILE A 156 -10.14 2.39 8.38
CA ILE A 156 -10.60 1.09 7.89
C ILE A 156 -12.12 1.11 7.67
N GLN A 157 -12.89 1.68 8.60
CA GLN A 157 -14.34 1.79 8.47
C GLN A 157 -14.73 2.68 7.29
N ASP A 158 -14.05 3.81 7.12
CA ASP A 158 -14.31 4.74 6.03
C ASP A 158 -14.03 4.06 4.68
N LEU A 159 -12.87 3.41 4.50
CA LEU A 159 -12.53 2.73 3.26
C LEU A 159 -13.42 1.51 2.98
N THR A 160 -13.70 0.67 3.99
CA THR A 160 -14.57 -0.52 3.80
C THR A 160 -16.00 -0.13 3.43
N SER A 161 -16.50 1.03 3.89
CA SER A 161 -17.87 1.50 3.59
C SER A 161 -18.17 1.70 2.09
N HIS A 162 -17.12 1.86 1.27
CA HIS A 162 -17.24 1.97 -0.19
C HIS A 162 -17.44 0.61 -0.90
N ASP A 163 -17.19 -0.50 -0.19
CA ASP A 163 -17.40 -1.86 -0.69
C ASP A 163 -16.66 -2.19 -2.01
N LYS A 164 -15.54 -1.51 -2.27
CA LYS A 164 -14.74 -1.67 -3.49
C LYS A 164 -13.71 -2.79 -3.38
N PRO A 165 -13.45 -3.55 -4.46
CA PRO A 165 -12.43 -4.60 -4.46
C PRO A 165 -11.02 -4.05 -4.28
N VAL A 166 -10.69 -2.91 -4.90
CA VAL A 166 -9.44 -2.16 -4.71
C VAL A 166 -9.79 -0.67 -4.56
N LEU A 167 -9.35 -0.06 -3.46
CA LEU A 167 -9.63 1.33 -3.13
C LEU A 167 -8.38 2.05 -2.60
N SER A 168 -7.97 3.12 -3.26
CA SER A 168 -6.81 3.94 -2.86
C SER A 168 -7.24 5.25 -2.20
N ALA A 169 -6.65 5.60 -1.06
CA ALA A 169 -6.75 6.95 -0.49
C ALA A 169 -5.79 7.91 -1.20
N ASN A 170 -6.07 9.22 -1.15
CA ASN A 170 -5.18 10.22 -1.75
C ASN A 170 -4.06 10.60 -0.77
N VAL A 171 -2.81 10.41 -1.19
CA VAL A 171 -1.64 10.61 -0.31
C VAL A 171 -1.07 12.01 -0.51
N TYR A 172 -1.11 12.78 0.56
CA TYR A 172 -0.61 14.15 0.65
C TYR A 172 0.55 14.22 1.64
N GLN A 173 1.21 15.37 1.72
CA GLN A 173 2.25 15.62 2.70
C GLN A 173 2.01 16.99 3.33
N ARG A 174 2.12 17.07 4.66
CA ARG A 174 2.10 18.35 5.38
C ARG A 174 3.48 18.99 5.34
N TYR A 175 3.55 20.30 5.16
CA TYR A 175 4.82 21.04 5.20
C TYR A 175 4.60 22.46 5.74
N ILE A 176 5.67 23.18 6.03
CA ILE A 176 5.61 24.62 6.33
C ILE A 176 5.87 25.38 5.04
N ASN A 177 4.90 26.16 4.58
CA ASN A 177 5.03 26.98 3.39
C ASN A 177 6.05 28.10 3.64
N GLU A 178 7.11 28.16 2.83
CA GLU A 178 8.21 29.09 3.06
C GLU A 178 7.81 30.56 2.86
N GLU A 179 6.81 30.84 2.04
CA GLU A 179 6.32 32.19 1.74
C GLU A 179 5.39 32.69 2.84
N THR A 180 4.42 31.87 3.24
CA THR A 180 3.40 32.25 4.23
C THR A 180 3.81 31.97 5.68
N LYS A 181 4.83 31.13 5.88
CA LYS A 181 5.26 30.58 7.18
C LYS A 181 4.14 29.86 7.94
N GLN A 182 3.12 29.37 7.24
CA GLN A 182 2.01 28.61 7.81
C GLN A 182 2.08 27.12 7.44
N PRO A 183 1.46 26.23 8.23
CA PRO A 183 1.22 24.85 7.82
C PRO A 183 0.40 24.78 6.54
N ASP A 184 0.81 23.93 5.61
CA ASP A 184 0.18 23.73 4.31
C ASP A 184 0.26 22.24 3.90
N ILE A 185 -0.41 21.87 2.82
CA ILE A 185 -0.44 20.50 2.29
C ILE A 185 -0.11 20.47 0.80
N ARG A 186 0.59 19.42 0.35
CA ARG A 186 0.91 19.20 -1.07
C ARG A 186 0.64 17.76 -1.50
N PRO A 187 0.30 17.51 -2.77
CA PRO A 187 0.20 16.15 -3.31
C PRO A 187 1.55 15.44 -3.18
N TYR A 188 1.53 14.13 -2.87
CA TYR A 188 2.74 13.34 -2.70
C TYR A 188 2.79 12.12 -3.64
N ASP A 189 1.74 11.28 -3.66
CA ASP A 189 1.74 10.05 -4.46
C ASP A 189 1.09 10.28 -5.84
N PHE A 190 1.90 10.14 -6.89
CA PHE A 190 1.49 10.27 -8.28
C PHE A 190 1.22 8.92 -8.97
N ASN A 191 1.28 7.79 -8.25
CA ASN A 191 1.01 6.47 -8.82
C ASN A 191 -0.49 6.11 -8.85
N ASN A 192 -1.36 6.98 -8.32
CA ASN A 192 -2.81 6.85 -8.44
C ASN A 192 -3.28 7.65 -9.66
N TRP A 193 -3.64 6.97 -10.75
CA TRP A 193 -3.95 7.62 -12.01
C TRP A 193 -4.96 6.86 -12.87
N VAL A 194 -5.53 7.57 -13.84
CA VAL A 194 -6.41 7.02 -14.90
C VAL A 194 -5.62 6.87 -16.18
N GLU A 195 -5.85 5.79 -16.92
CA GLU A 195 -5.16 5.56 -18.18
C GLU A 195 -5.61 6.61 -19.22
N SER A 196 -4.69 7.02 -20.09
CA SER A 196 -4.95 7.95 -21.18
C SER A 196 -4.71 7.29 -22.54
N GLU A 197 -5.28 7.86 -23.61
CA GLU A 197 -4.98 7.39 -24.97
C GLU A 197 -3.49 7.53 -25.31
N GLU A 198 -2.87 8.62 -24.84
CA GLU A 198 -1.45 8.89 -25.02
C GLU A 198 -0.59 7.89 -24.25
N GLY A 199 -0.96 7.53 -23.02
CA GLY A 199 -0.30 6.51 -22.21
C GLY A 199 -0.32 5.14 -22.91
N LEU A 200 -1.46 4.77 -23.50
CA LEU A 200 -1.58 3.55 -24.30
C LEU A 200 -0.75 3.59 -25.59
N LYS A 201 -0.68 4.74 -26.29
CA LYS A 201 0.16 4.91 -27.48
C LYS A 201 1.65 4.79 -27.14
N VAL A 202 2.07 5.40 -26.03
CA VAL A 202 3.44 5.27 -25.52
C VAL A 202 3.74 3.81 -25.21
N ALA A 203 2.90 3.15 -24.40
CA ALA A 203 3.07 1.75 -24.03
C ALA A 203 3.15 0.83 -25.26
N ALA A 204 2.28 1.02 -26.26
CA ALA A 204 2.29 0.22 -27.50
C ALA A 204 3.53 0.42 -28.38
N SER A 205 4.29 1.50 -28.18
CA SER A 205 5.55 1.76 -28.90
C SER A 205 6.78 1.16 -28.23
N LEU A 206 6.64 0.71 -26.97
CA LEU A 206 7.73 0.18 -26.18
C LEU A 206 7.96 -1.32 -26.47
N PRO A 207 9.21 -1.79 -26.38
CA PRO A 207 9.52 -3.23 -26.30
C PRO A 207 8.79 -3.90 -25.13
N ASP A 208 8.50 -5.19 -25.27
CA ASP A 208 7.75 -5.98 -24.27
C ASP A 208 8.36 -5.95 -22.86
N ASP A 209 9.68 -5.79 -22.75
CA ASP A 209 10.39 -5.76 -21.49
C ASP A 209 10.59 -4.35 -20.91
N GLU A 210 10.18 -3.29 -21.61
CA GLU A 210 10.23 -1.94 -21.08
C GLU A 210 9.01 -1.62 -20.21
N ILE A 211 9.21 -0.74 -19.24
CA ILE A 211 8.14 -0.28 -18.34
C ILE A 211 7.78 1.18 -18.63
N VAL A 212 6.69 1.65 -18.04
CA VAL A 212 6.30 3.06 -17.95
C VAL A 212 6.24 3.38 -16.47
N VAL A 213 6.87 4.49 -16.06
CA VAL A 213 6.80 4.96 -14.69
C VAL A 213 6.49 6.45 -14.70
N GLU A 214 5.46 6.84 -13.95
CA GLU A 214 5.06 8.24 -13.83
C GLU A 214 6.16 9.06 -13.12
N GLY A 215 6.28 10.33 -13.51
CA GLY A 215 7.26 11.28 -12.94
C GLY A 215 8.58 11.43 -13.71
N TYR A 216 8.78 10.71 -14.82
CA TYR A 216 9.93 10.89 -15.70
C TYR A 216 9.55 11.80 -16.87
N SER A 217 10.25 12.93 -17.01
CA SER A 217 9.99 13.97 -18.01
C SER A 217 10.17 13.50 -19.46
N GLU A 218 10.79 12.34 -19.67
CA GLU A 218 11.09 11.80 -20.99
C GLU A 218 9.85 11.19 -21.68
N MET A 219 8.79 10.86 -20.93
CA MET A 219 7.55 10.28 -21.47
C MET A 219 6.33 11.03 -20.96
N ALA A 220 5.72 11.85 -21.82
CA ALA A 220 4.46 12.51 -21.51
C ALA A 220 3.30 11.52 -21.70
N THR A 221 2.95 10.79 -20.63
CA THR A 221 1.83 9.85 -20.61
C THR A 221 0.48 10.57 -20.58
N TYR A 222 0.41 11.81 -20.06
CA TYR A 222 -0.83 12.58 -19.87
C TYR A 222 -1.91 11.84 -19.06
N ARG A 223 -1.51 10.88 -18.22
CA ARG A 223 -2.42 10.19 -17.31
C ARG A 223 -2.96 11.18 -16.27
N PRO A 224 -4.29 11.31 -16.11
CA PRO A 224 -4.85 12.11 -15.04
C PRO A 224 -4.46 11.55 -13.67
N LEU A 225 -3.73 12.34 -12.88
CA LEU A 225 -3.23 11.96 -11.57
C LEU A 225 -4.25 12.32 -10.49
N MET A 226 -4.73 11.35 -9.71
CA MET A 226 -5.73 11.56 -8.65
C MET A 226 -5.29 12.62 -7.63
N ALA A 227 -3.98 12.75 -7.41
CA ALA A 227 -3.37 13.78 -6.56
C ALA A 227 -3.72 15.22 -6.97
N HIS A 228 -4.20 15.47 -8.20
CA HIS A 228 -4.63 16.79 -8.65
C HIS A 228 -6.16 16.97 -8.69
N PHE A 229 -6.93 15.95 -8.31
CA PHE A 229 -8.39 16.00 -8.25
C PHE A 229 -8.93 16.30 -6.84
N TYR A 230 -8.05 16.57 -5.87
CA TYR A 230 -8.46 16.99 -4.54
C TYR A 230 -9.16 18.35 -4.56
N GLU A 231 -10.34 18.39 -3.98
CA GLU A 231 -11.11 19.59 -3.73
C GLU A 231 -11.32 19.76 -2.23
N GLU A 232 -10.83 20.85 -1.63
CA GLU A 232 -10.89 21.08 -0.18
C GLU A 232 -12.31 21.00 0.40
N LYS A 233 -13.31 21.42 -0.38
CA LYS A 233 -14.74 21.39 -0.01
C LYS A 233 -15.50 20.26 -0.70
N GLY A 234 -14.80 19.35 -1.37
CA GLY A 234 -15.38 18.20 -2.04
C GLY A 234 -15.89 17.15 -1.06
N ASP A 235 -16.80 16.30 -1.53
CA ASP A 235 -17.25 15.15 -0.74
C ASP A 235 -16.08 14.16 -0.56
N LYS A 236 -15.75 13.83 0.69
CA LYS A 236 -14.72 12.83 1.04
C LYS A 236 -15.05 11.43 0.53
N ARG A 237 -16.33 11.17 0.23
CA ARG A 237 -16.80 9.91 -0.35
C ARG A 237 -16.83 9.93 -1.89
N ALA A 238 -16.39 11.02 -2.53
CA ALA A 238 -16.27 11.05 -3.98
C ALA A 238 -15.34 9.92 -4.43
N GLU A 239 -15.79 9.15 -5.40
CA GLU A 239 -15.04 8.04 -5.98
C GLU A 239 -14.57 8.42 -7.39
N MET A 240 -13.35 8.00 -7.72
CA MET A 240 -12.73 8.14 -9.03
C MET A 240 -12.29 6.76 -9.51
N GLN A 241 -12.70 6.34 -10.71
CA GLN A 241 -12.16 5.11 -11.30
C GLN A 241 -10.67 5.31 -11.58
N LEU A 242 -9.85 4.28 -11.36
CA LEU A 242 -8.41 4.30 -11.57
C LEU A 242 -7.96 3.15 -12.49
N ASP A 243 -6.76 3.29 -13.03
CA ASP A 243 -6.04 2.28 -13.81
C ASP A 243 -4.69 1.91 -13.18
N GLY A 244 -4.08 2.85 -12.44
CA GLY A 244 -2.93 2.64 -11.59
C GLY A 244 -3.21 3.04 -10.14
N VAL A 245 -2.57 2.34 -9.20
CA VAL A 245 -2.57 2.70 -7.77
C VAL A 245 -1.14 2.69 -7.25
N GLY A 246 -0.88 3.53 -6.24
CA GLY A 246 0.34 3.47 -5.45
C GLY A 246 0.29 2.44 -4.32
N GLY A 247 1.27 2.49 -3.42
CA GLY A 247 1.37 1.62 -2.25
C GLY A 247 1.00 2.28 -0.91
N GLY A 248 0.77 3.59 -0.92
CA GLY A 248 0.71 4.41 0.30
C GLY A 248 -0.39 3.99 1.26
N ALA A 249 -1.65 4.02 0.81
CA ALA A 249 -2.80 3.58 1.59
C ALA A 249 -3.88 2.98 0.68
N VAL A 250 -3.83 1.67 0.46
CA VAL A 250 -4.70 0.94 -0.47
C VAL A 250 -5.41 -0.21 0.24
N LEU A 251 -6.74 -0.15 0.30
CA LEU A 251 -7.58 -1.24 0.79
C LEU A 251 -7.93 -2.19 -0.35
N VAL A 252 -7.79 -3.49 -0.11
CA VAL A 252 -8.03 -4.56 -1.07
C VAL A 252 -8.89 -5.63 -0.42
N LYS A 253 -9.96 -6.07 -1.08
CA LYS A 253 -10.69 -7.27 -0.65
C LYS A 253 -9.78 -8.49 -0.81
N ALA A 254 -9.76 -9.37 0.18
CA ALA A 254 -8.77 -10.46 0.22
C ALA A 254 -8.95 -11.48 -0.93
N ASP A 255 -10.15 -11.59 -1.50
CA ASP A 255 -10.44 -12.39 -2.71
C ASP A 255 -9.62 -11.93 -3.92
N VAL A 256 -9.41 -10.63 -4.13
CA VAL A 256 -8.58 -10.09 -5.22
C VAL A 256 -7.18 -10.72 -5.21
N HIS A 257 -6.55 -10.79 -4.03
CA HIS A 257 -5.25 -11.46 -3.88
C HIS A 257 -5.35 -12.99 -3.96
N ARG A 258 -6.44 -13.62 -3.48
CA ARG A 258 -6.63 -15.07 -3.59
C ARG A 258 -6.89 -15.54 -5.02
N ASP A 259 -7.48 -14.70 -5.85
CA ASP A 259 -7.69 -14.93 -7.28
C ASP A 259 -6.41 -14.76 -8.11
N GLY A 260 -5.34 -14.29 -7.47
CA GLY A 260 -4.00 -14.23 -8.03
C GLY A 260 -3.51 -12.84 -8.39
N ALA A 261 -4.26 -11.77 -8.11
CA ALA A 261 -3.72 -10.42 -8.25
C ALA A 261 -2.55 -10.25 -7.28
N MET A 262 -1.39 -9.88 -7.82
CA MET A 262 -0.15 -9.71 -7.06
C MET A 262 0.66 -8.56 -7.65
N PHE A 263 1.79 -8.23 -7.04
CA PHE A 263 2.68 -7.17 -7.52
C PHE A 263 3.68 -7.79 -8.51
N PRO A 264 3.54 -7.59 -9.83
CA PRO A 264 4.47 -8.18 -10.78
C PRO A 264 5.86 -7.56 -10.59
N SER A 265 6.86 -8.42 -10.37
CA SER A 265 8.28 -8.03 -10.30
C SER A 265 8.92 -7.92 -11.69
N PHE A 266 8.13 -8.12 -12.73
CA PHE A 266 8.48 -8.09 -14.14
C PHE A 266 7.51 -7.16 -14.88
N PRO A 267 7.86 -6.66 -16.08
CA PRO A 267 6.95 -5.88 -16.91
C PRO A 267 5.65 -6.63 -17.19
N PHE A 268 4.52 -6.02 -16.84
CA PHE A 268 3.18 -6.54 -17.07
C PHE A 268 2.33 -5.44 -17.71
N TYR A 269 2.11 -5.53 -19.03
CA TYR A 269 1.55 -4.43 -19.82
C TYR A 269 2.35 -3.13 -19.67
N HIS A 270 3.68 -3.24 -19.66
CA HIS A 270 4.62 -2.15 -19.39
C HIS A 270 4.46 -1.50 -18.01
N LEU A 271 3.74 -2.12 -17.07
CA LEU A 271 3.64 -1.69 -15.68
C LEU A 271 4.41 -2.66 -14.78
N ILE A 272 4.69 -2.23 -13.55
CA ILE A 272 5.39 -3.05 -12.55
C ILE A 272 4.83 -2.74 -11.16
N GLU A 273 5.04 -3.65 -10.20
CA GLU A 273 4.73 -3.41 -8.79
C GLU A 273 3.24 -3.02 -8.56
N THR A 274 2.94 -1.87 -7.96
CA THR A 274 1.57 -1.48 -7.56
C THR A 274 0.67 -1.13 -8.76
N GLU A 275 1.20 -0.46 -9.78
CA GLU A 275 0.47 -0.19 -11.02
C GLU A 275 0.22 -1.47 -11.82
N GLY A 276 1.20 -2.37 -11.84
CA GLY A 276 1.04 -3.70 -12.42
C GLY A 276 -0.01 -4.54 -11.67
N PHE A 277 -0.09 -4.39 -10.34
CA PHE A 277 -1.14 -5.00 -9.52
C PHE A 277 -2.54 -4.47 -9.89
N ALA A 278 -2.72 -3.15 -10.02
CA ALA A 278 -3.99 -2.57 -10.46
C ALA A 278 -4.41 -3.12 -11.83
N LYS A 279 -3.47 -3.18 -12.78
CA LYS A 279 -3.72 -3.79 -14.09
C LYS A 279 -4.14 -5.26 -13.97
N MET A 280 -3.50 -6.01 -13.09
CA MET A 280 -3.80 -7.43 -12.88
C MET A 280 -5.20 -7.63 -12.28
N ALA A 281 -5.58 -6.83 -11.28
CA ALA A 281 -6.92 -6.82 -10.71
C ALA A 281 -7.98 -6.55 -11.79
N LYS A 282 -7.76 -5.55 -12.67
CA LYS A 282 -8.66 -5.27 -13.80
C LYS A 282 -8.74 -6.44 -14.80
N ARG A 283 -7.63 -7.13 -15.07
CA ARG A 283 -7.62 -8.33 -15.93
C ARG A 283 -8.39 -9.51 -15.33
N LEU A 284 -8.51 -9.58 -14.00
CA LEU A 284 -9.34 -10.53 -13.27
C LEU A 284 -10.82 -10.10 -13.17
N GLY A 285 -11.18 -8.93 -13.71
CA GLY A 285 -12.56 -8.42 -13.72
C GLY A 285 -12.93 -7.53 -12.54
N TYR A 286 -11.97 -7.15 -11.71
CA TYR A 286 -12.19 -6.22 -10.59
C TYR A 286 -12.10 -4.75 -11.04
N GLU A 287 -12.90 -3.89 -10.41
CA GLU A 287 -12.73 -2.44 -10.52
C GLU A 287 -11.57 -1.96 -9.64
N VAL A 288 -11.02 -0.80 -9.95
CA VAL A 288 -9.99 -0.13 -9.16
C VAL A 288 -10.45 1.30 -8.98
N VAL A 289 -10.58 1.74 -7.73
CA VAL A 289 -11.20 3.02 -7.37
C VAL A 289 -10.25 3.80 -6.47
N GLY A 290 -10.34 5.12 -6.51
CA GLY A 290 -9.65 6.02 -5.60
C GLY A 290 -10.58 7.06 -4.99
N LEU A 291 -10.16 7.62 -3.87
CA LEU A 291 -10.88 8.66 -3.13
C LEU A 291 -10.12 10.00 -3.21
N PRO A 292 -10.35 10.84 -4.23
CA PRO A 292 -9.58 12.08 -4.43
C PRO A 292 -9.64 13.06 -3.25
N ASN A 293 -10.73 13.04 -2.48
CA ASN A 293 -10.96 13.96 -1.35
C ASN A 293 -10.70 13.32 0.03
N TYR A 294 -10.31 12.05 0.08
CA TYR A 294 -9.96 11.35 1.32
C TYR A 294 -8.45 11.34 1.49
N LEU A 295 -7.93 12.28 2.29
CA LEU A 295 -6.50 12.47 2.46
C LEU A 295 -5.91 11.62 3.59
N VAL A 296 -4.75 11.04 3.32
CA VAL A 296 -3.81 10.52 4.31
C VAL A 296 -2.45 11.23 4.12
N PHE A 297 -1.62 11.29 5.16
CA PHE A 297 -0.39 12.06 5.08
C PHE A 297 0.88 11.22 5.23
N HIS A 298 1.74 11.37 4.24
CA HIS A 298 3.11 10.91 4.24
C HIS A 298 3.98 11.81 5.15
N HIS A 299 5.00 11.23 5.76
CA HIS A 299 6.00 11.91 6.58
C HIS A 299 6.70 13.02 5.79
N ASN A 300 6.98 14.16 6.41
CA ASN A 300 7.82 15.20 5.81
C ASN A 300 9.24 15.04 6.33
N GLU A 301 10.17 14.71 5.44
CA GLU A 301 11.60 14.52 5.75
C GLU A 301 12.30 15.80 6.20
#